data_AF-A0A0B5GVB1-F1
#
_entry.id   AF-A0A0B5GVB1-F1
#
_cell.length_a   1.000
_cell.length_b   1.000
_cell.length_c   1.000
_cell.angle_alpha   90.00
_cell.angle_beta   90.00
_cell.angle_gamma   90.00
#
_symmetry.space_group_name_H-M   'P 1'
#
loop_
_entity.id
_entity.type
_entity.pdbx_description
1 polymer ?
#
loop_
_entity_poly.entity_id
_entity_poly.type
_entity_poly.pdbx_seq_one_letter_code
_entity_poly.pdbx_strand_id
1 'polypeptide(L)'
;MLGSIPDLLRLVAVPVFGWAAYRDVKTRRVPNRTWTPLAVLAVVLLLWDAYTVWAGPTAVGQRLFFIRVAISLGFVVPLSYGFWLIGGFGGADAKAFMLVAVLFPVYPVYYLPMPSVALPLQQSAIGVFSLTILSNTVLAGIVYPLAVAAGNLARGRFSLAMFIGRPVAAANVTEEYGRLLESPDGFDRGGLDLDALRMYLQWRGCSLADIRADPEQHRLPTSIPAVPNDPGDGSLATDGGDPVADDVDEPANRDAGADETDRPDHIDDPWGAEQFLDDIDHSAYGTSPAQLRDGLDVLAEQDEVWISPGIPFLVPMFAGLVVSLTYGDVLFSLLQAVGLA
;
A
#
# COMPACT_ATOMS: atom_id res chain seq x y z
N MET A 1 3.40 -24.54 29.46
CA MET A 1 3.88 -23.27 28.87
C MET A 1 2.91 -22.87 27.77
N LEU A 2 2.64 -21.57 27.61
CA LEU A 2 1.70 -21.07 26.58
C LEU A 2 2.23 -21.22 25.15
N GLY A 3 3.54 -21.48 24.97
CA GLY A 3 4.22 -21.68 23.70
C GLY A 3 5.73 -21.76 23.94
N SER A 4 6.51 -21.93 22.88
CA SER A 4 7.97 -21.78 22.97
C SER A 4 8.34 -20.30 23.22
N ILE A 5 9.52 -20.04 23.79
CA ILE A 5 9.99 -18.65 24.01
C ILE A 5 10.04 -17.88 22.68
N PRO A 6 10.60 -18.43 21.58
CA PRO A 6 10.56 -17.76 20.28
C PRO A 6 9.14 -17.44 19.81
N ASP A 7 8.19 -18.37 19.95
CA ASP A 7 6.81 -18.13 19.53
C ASP A 7 6.13 -17.01 20.33
N LEU A 8 6.35 -16.97 21.64
CA LEU A 8 5.82 -15.89 22.47
C LEU A 8 6.40 -14.52 22.08
N LEU A 9 7.68 -14.47 21.72
CA LEU A 9 8.32 -13.23 21.25
C LEU A 9 7.78 -12.78 19.88
N ARG A 10 7.41 -13.72 19.00
CA ARG A 10 6.78 -13.40 17.71
C ARG A 10 5.44 -12.68 17.85
N LEU A 11 4.73 -12.87 18.97
CA LEU A 11 3.46 -12.17 19.22
C LEU A 11 3.62 -10.64 19.31
N VAL A 12 4.83 -10.11 19.54
CA VAL A 12 5.12 -8.67 19.44
C VAL A 12 4.80 -8.12 18.04
N ALA A 13 4.84 -8.96 17.01
CA ALA A 13 4.46 -8.55 15.67
C ALA A 13 2.97 -8.18 15.57
N VAL A 14 2.07 -8.82 16.31
CA VAL A 14 0.64 -8.57 16.23
C VAL A 14 0.29 -7.10 16.50
N PRO A 15 0.68 -6.48 17.63
CA PRO A 15 0.40 -5.06 17.86
C PRO A 15 1.16 -4.14 16.88
N VAL A 16 2.35 -4.52 16.40
CA VAL A 16 3.10 -3.71 15.42
C VAL A 16 2.40 -3.70 14.07
N PHE A 17 1.98 -4.86 13.55
CA PHE A 17 1.19 -4.97 12.32
C PHE A 17 -0.19 -4.33 12.48
N GLY A 18 -0.81 -4.40 13.66
CA GLY A 18 -2.06 -3.70 13.94
C GLY A 18 -1.90 -2.17 13.90
N TRP A 19 -0.82 -1.65 14.47
CA TRP A 19 -0.47 -0.23 14.38
C TRP A 19 -0.14 0.18 12.94
N ALA A 20 0.59 -0.64 12.20
CA ALA A 20 0.93 -0.39 10.81
C ALA A 20 -0.34 -0.37 9.93
N ALA A 21 -1.27 -1.30 10.14
CA ALA A 21 -2.58 -1.30 9.48
C ALA A 21 -3.41 -0.06 9.83
N TYR A 22 -3.40 0.40 11.09
CA TYR A 22 -4.05 1.64 11.48
C TYR A 22 -3.45 2.88 10.79
N ARG A 23 -2.11 2.96 10.73
CA ARG A 23 -1.39 4.05 10.04
C ARG A 23 -1.63 4.03 8.54
N ASP A 24 -1.67 2.85 7.93
CA ASP A 24 -1.98 2.69 6.51
C ASP A 24 -3.38 3.23 6.17
N VAL A 25 -4.38 2.97 7.03
CA VAL A 25 -5.73 3.54 6.86
C VAL A 25 -5.74 5.05 7.08
N LYS A 26 -5.01 5.57 8.08
CA LYS A 26 -5.12 6.97 8.50
C LYS A 26 -4.26 7.94 7.69
N THR A 27 -3.02 7.56 7.40
CA THR A 27 -2.00 8.45 6.81
C THR A 27 -1.30 7.84 5.60
N ARG A 28 -1.66 6.63 5.17
CA ARG A 28 -1.08 5.92 4.00
C ARG A 28 0.44 5.72 4.01
N ARG A 29 1.09 6.07 5.12
CA ARG A 29 2.55 6.05 5.28
C ARG A 29 2.91 5.34 6.58
N VAL A 30 3.78 4.33 6.47
CA VAL A 30 4.37 3.62 7.61
C VAL A 30 5.87 3.94 7.67
N PRO A 31 6.37 4.58 8.75
CA PRO A 31 7.77 4.97 8.86
C PRO A 31 8.73 3.79 8.71
N ASN A 32 9.82 3.98 7.95
CA ASN A 32 10.81 2.93 7.71
C ASN A 32 11.43 2.35 8.99
N ARG A 33 11.56 3.17 10.04
CA ARG A 33 12.07 2.78 11.37
C ARG A 33 11.23 1.72 12.07
N THR A 34 9.97 1.54 11.66
CA THR A 34 9.06 0.51 12.20
C THR A 34 9.57 -0.90 11.90
N TRP A 35 10.14 -1.10 10.72
CA TRP A 35 10.48 -2.42 10.20
C TRP A 35 11.79 -2.96 10.80
N THR A 36 12.77 -2.10 11.06
CA THR A 36 14.13 -2.50 11.46
C THR A 36 14.18 -3.30 12.77
N PRO A 37 13.55 -2.87 13.87
CA PRO A 37 13.54 -3.63 15.12
C PRO A 37 12.89 -5.00 14.96
N LEU A 38 11.80 -5.06 14.18
CA LEU A 38 11.07 -6.29 13.94
C LEU A 38 11.86 -7.24 13.03
N ALA A 39 12.62 -6.72 12.06
CA ALA A 39 13.53 -7.50 11.22
C ALA A 39 14.68 -8.10 12.03
N VAL A 40 15.28 -7.32 12.93
CA VAL A 40 16.32 -7.84 13.86
C VAL A 40 15.74 -8.95 14.72
N LEU A 41 14.55 -8.73 15.31
CA LEU A 41 13.86 -9.75 16.09
C LEU A 41 13.61 -11.02 15.25
N ALA A 42 13.09 -10.89 14.03
CA ALA A 42 12.80 -12.01 13.15
C ALA A 42 14.05 -12.86 12.86
N VAL A 43 15.17 -12.22 12.53
CA VAL A 43 16.44 -12.93 12.28
C VAL A 43 16.94 -13.63 13.53
N VAL A 44 16.93 -12.96 14.69
CA VAL A 44 17.38 -13.57 15.96
C VAL A 44 16.54 -14.78 16.32
N LEU A 45 15.20 -14.69 16.19
CA LEU A 45 14.30 -15.80 16.49
C LEU A 45 14.46 -16.96 15.50
N LEU A 46 14.68 -16.67 14.22
CA LEU A 46 14.95 -17.69 13.21
C LEU A 46 16.26 -18.44 13.50
N LEU A 47 17.33 -17.71 13.86
CA LEU A 47 18.60 -18.32 14.24
C LEU A 47 18.48 -19.14 15.52
N TRP A 48 17.68 -18.69 16.49
CA TRP A 48 17.37 -19.44 17.69
C TRP A 48 16.71 -20.78 17.34
N ASP A 49 15.64 -20.76 16.54
CA ASP A 49 14.93 -21.99 16.14
C ASP A 49 15.81 -22.90 15.29
N ALA A 50 16.62 -22.35 14.38
CA ALA A 50 17.58 -23.13 13.61
C ALA A 50 18.59 -23.85 14.51
N TYR A 51 19.11 -23.18 15.53
CA TYR A 51 20.04 -23.78 16.50
C TYR A 51 19.37 -24.86 17.35
N THR A 52 18.17 -24.61 17.89
CA THR A 52 17.47 -25.59 18.74
C THR A 52 17.11 -26.86 17.96
N VAL A 53 16.67 -26.71 16.71
CA VAL A 53 16.36 -27.84 15.82
C VAL A 53 17.64 -28.59 15.43
N TRP A 54 18.69 -27.87 15.04
CA TRP A 54 19.98 -28.47 14.66
C TRP A 54 20.65 -29.23 15.80
N ALA A 55 20.57 -28.72 17.04
CA ALA A 55 21.07 -29.39 18.24
C ALA A 55 20.14 -30.51 18.75
N GLY A 56 18.93 -30.63 18.20
CA GLY A 56 17.93 -31.62 18.60
C GLY A 56 18.24 -33.06 18.14
N PRO A 57 17.56 -34.07 18.71
CA PRO A 57 17.88 -35.47 18.50
C PRO A 57 17.31 -36.09 17.21
N THR A 58 16.43 -35.39 16.46
CA THR A 58 15.66 -35.98 15.36
C THR A 58 16.05 -35.43 13.98
N ALA A 59 16.76 -36.24 13.19
CA ALA A 59 17.21 -35.88 11.83
C ALA A 59 16.07 -35.56 10.84
N VAL A 60 14.92 -36.24 10.96
CA VAL A 60 13.74 -35.99 10.10
C VAL A 60 13.10 -34.63 10.41
N GLY A 61 12.98 -34.29 11.70
CA GLY A 61 12.45 -32.98 12.14
C GLY A 61 13.35 -31.82 11.68
N GLN A 62 14.67 -32.02 11.74
CA GLN A 62 15.65 -31.09 11.20
C GLN A 62 15.44 -30.81 9.72
N ARG A 63 15.39 -31.87 8.89
CA ARG A 63 15.25 -31.72 7.44
C ARG A 63 13.95 -30.99 7.07
N LEU A 64 12.83 -31.35 7.68
CA LEU A 64 11.54 -30.72 7.42
C LEU A 64 11.53 -29.24 7.80
N PHE A 65 12.13 -28.87 8.93
CA PHE A 65 12.25 -27.48 9.36
C PHE A 65 13.01 -26.64 8.31
N PHE A 66 14.20 -27.07 7.90
CA PHE A 66 15.01 -26.32 6.93
C PHE A 66 14.34 -26.25 5.55
N ILE A 67 13.63 -27.30 5.12
CA ILE A 67 12.84 -27.25 3.87
C ILE A 67 11.73 -26.19 3.99
N ARG A 68 10.99 -26.15 5.10
CA ARG A 68 9.91 -25.17 5.31
C ARG A 68 10.45 -23.74 5.36
N VAL A 69 11.56 -23.52 6.05
CA VAL A 69 12.26 -22.22 6.07
C VAL A 69 12.72 -21.83 4.66
N ALA A 70 13.32 -22.76 3.91
CA ALA A 70 13.77 -22.51 2.55
C ALA A 70 12.60 -22.18 1.61
N ILE A 71 11.45 -22.87 1.73
CA ILE A 71 10.24 -22.55 0.97
C ILE A 71 9.70 -21.18 1.38
N SER A 72 9.61 -20.90 2.69
CA SER A 72 9.12 -19.63 3.21
C SER A 72 9.92 -18.45 2.65
N LEU A 73 11.22 -18.46 2.85
CA LEU A 73 12.12 -17.39 2.39
C LEU A 73 12.23 -17.39 0.87
N GLY A 74 12.47 -18.55 0.26
CA GLY A 74 12.71 -18.69 -1.17
C GLY A 74 11.49 -18.45 -2.06
N PHE A 75 10.28 -18.51 -1.51
CA PHE A 75 9.06 -18.16 -2.23
C PHE A 75 8.55 -16.77 -1.87
N VAL A 76 8.32 -16.49 -0.58
CA VAL A 76 7.62 -15.26 -0.16
C VAL A 76 8.49 -14.03 -0.38
N VAL A 77 9.79 -14.09 -0.12
CA VAL A 77 10.68 -12.92 -0.32
C VAL A 77 10.80 -12.56 -1.80
N PRO A 78 11.15 -13.49 -2.73
CA PRO A 78 11.19 -13.16 -4.15
C PRO A 78 9.85 -12.74 -4.72
N LEU A 79 8.74 -13.38 -4.31
CA LEU A 79 7.40 -12.99 -4.74
C LEU A 79 7.09 -11.55 -4.34
N SER A 80 7.34 -11.21 -3.07
CA SER A 80 7.12 -9.87 -2.54
C SER A 80 7.99 -8.82 -3.22
N TYR A 81 9.25 -9.14 -3.51
CA TYR A 81 10.14 -8.24 -4.24
C TYR A 81 9.70 -8.08 -5.70
N GLY A 82 9.28 -9.16 -6.36
CA GLY A 82 8.75 -9.15 -7.72
C GLY A 82 7.51 -8.26 -7.87
N PHE A 83 6.57 -8.34 -6.92
CA PHE A 83 5.41 -7.44 -6.91
C PHE A 83 5.79 -5.97 -6.73
N TRP A 84 6.82 -5.68 -5.92
CA TRP A 84 7.34 -4.33 -5.79
C TRP A 84 7.98 -3.82 -7.09
N LEU A 85 8.80 -4.64 -7.77
CA LEU A 85 9.45 -4.28 -9.04
C LEU A 85 8.46 -3.92 -10.15
N ILE A 86 7.30 -4.58 -10.20
CA ILE A 86 6.27 -4.32 -11.21
C ILE A 86 5.27 -3.23 -10.78
N GLY A 87 5.52 -2.55 -9.65
CA GLY A 87 4.63 -1.51 -9.10
C GLY A 87 3.32 -2.02 -8.49
N GLY A 88 3.21 -3.33 -8.24
CA GLY A 88 2.03 -3.95 -7.64
C GLY A 88 1.93 -3.80 -6.12
N PHE A 89 3.07 -3.59 -5.44
CA PHE A 89 3.16 -3.34 -3.99
C PHE A 89 3.90 -2.04 -3.69
N GLY A 90 3.46 -1.34 -2.65
CA GLY A 90 4.26 -0.28 -2.05
C GLY A 90 5.49 -0.83 -1.32
N GLY A 91 6.50 0.00 -1.10
CA GLY A 91 7.72 -0.42 -0.40
C GLY A 91 7.45 -0.93 1.03
N ALA A 92 6.45 -0.37 1.71
CA ALA A 92 6.02 -0.83 3.03
C ALA A 92 5.41 -2.25 2.99
N ASP A 93 4.55 -2.53 2.01
CA ASP A 93 3.90 -3.83 1.84
C ASP A 93 4.93 -4.92 1.53
N ALA A 94 5.90 -4.59 0.66
CA ALA A 94 6.96 -5.51 0.31
C ALA A 94 7.81 -5.89 1.55
N LYS A 95 8.23 -4.88 2.34
CA LYS A 95 8.96 -5.11 3.59
C LYS A 95 8.15 -5.96 4.58
N ALA A 96 6.84 -5.72 4.65
CA ALA A 96 5.94 -6.43 5.53
C ALA A 96 5.88 -7.93 5.22
N PHE A 97 5.68 -8.32 3.96
CA PHE A 97 5.64 -9.75 3.56
C PHE A 97 6.99 -10.44 3.70
N MET A 98 8.08 -9.77 3.32
CA MET A 98 9.43 -10.30 3.54
C MET A 98 9.69 -10.57 5.03
N LEU A 99 9.26 -9.65 5.88
CA LEU A 99 9.40 -9.77 7.32
C LEU A 99 8.58 -10.93 7.88
N VAL A 100 7.35 -11.13 7.40
CA VAL A 100 6.52 -12.30 7.76
C VAL A 100 7.19 -13.62 7.35
N ALA A 101 7.87 -13.67 6.20
CA ALA A 101 8.59 -14.87 5.77
C ALA A 101 9.71 -15.26 6.75
N VAL A 102 10.44 -14.28 7.27
CA VAL A 102 11.51 -14.51 8.26
C VAL A 102 10.93 -14.78 9.65
N LEU A 103 9.91 -14.04 10.04
CA LEU A 103 9.34 -14.10 11.38
C LEU A 103 8.53 -15.37 11.60
N PHE A 104 7.77 -15.82 10.60
CA PHE A 104 6.93 -17.01 10.71
C PHE A 104 7.12 -18.02 9.55
N PRO A 105 8.30 -18.65 9.44
CA PRO A 105 8.53 -19.64 8.39
C PRO A 105 7.82 -20.98 8.64
N VAL A 106 7.56 -21.30 9.91
CA VAL A 106 6.93 -22.54 10.37
C VAL A 106 5.81 -22.20 11.36
N TYR A 107 4.82 -23.09 11.49
CA TYR A 107 3.69 -22.92 12.38
C TYR A 107 4.13 -22.75 13.84
N PRO A 108 3.82 -21.61 14.49
CA PRO A 108 3.94 -21.50 15.94
C PRO A 108 2.83 -22.31 16.61
N VAL A 109 3.04 -22.72 17.86
CA VAL A 109 2.01 -23.42 18.65
C VAL A 109 1.78 -22.68 19.96
N TYR A 110 0.54 -22.24 20.15
CA TYR A 110 0.10 -21.57 21.37
C TYR A 110 -0.94 -22.40 22.11
N TYR A 111 -0.71 -22.68 23.38
CA TYR A 111 -1.65 -23.39 24.25
C TYR A 111 -2.45 -22.41 25.09
N LEU A 112 -3.76 -22.39 24.90
CA LEU A 112 -4.66 -21.61 25.75
C LEU A 112 -5.04 -22.42 27.00
N PRO A 113 -5.05 -21.78 28.19
CA PRO A 113 -5.29 -22.48 29.44
C PRO A 113 -6.76 -22.88 29.65
N MET A 114 -7.72 -22.15 29.09
CA MET A 114 -9.16 -22.47 29.17
C MET A 114 -9.92 -21.86 27.97
N PRO A 115 -10.51 -22.67 27.07
CA PRO A 115 -10.43 -24.14 26.95
C PRO A 115 -9.04 -24.63 26.51
N SER A 116 -8.72 -25.92 26.74
CA SER A 116 -7.45 -26.58 26.35
C SER A 116 -7.31 -26.71 24.84
N VAL A 117 -7.03 -25.60 24.18
CA VAL A 117 -6.95 -25.50 22.72
C VAL A 117 -5.52 -25.12 22.33
N ALA A 118 -5.00 -25.80 21.30
CA ALA A 118 -3.78 -25.40 20.63
C ALA A 118 -4.14 -24.55 19.41
N LEU A 119 -3.55 -23.36 19.31
CA LEU A 119 -3.67 -22.48 18.17
C LEU A 119 -2.38 -22.50 17.34
N PRO A 120 -2.47 -22.40 16.01
CA PRO A 120 -3.72 -22.32 15.24
C PRO A 120 -4.46 -23.65 15.14
N LEU A 121 -5.79 -23.58 14.98
CA LEU A 121 -6.70 -24.74 14.96
C LEU A 121 -6.49 -25.67 13.75
N GLN A 122 -6.25 -25.10 12.57
CA GLN A 122 -6.05 -25.81 11.31
C GLN A 122 -4.65 -25.54 10.76
N GLN A 123 -3.87 -26.59 10.56
CA GLN A 123 -2.56 -26.49 9.93
C GLN A 123 -2.61 -27.02 8.49
N SER A 124 -1.89 -26.35 7.60
CA SER A 124 -1.74 -26.82 6.22
C SER A 124 -0.79 -28.03 6.14
N ALA A 125 -1.02 -28.90 5.16
CA ALA A 125 -0.16 -30.07 4.94
C ALA A 125 1.31 -29.70 4.63
N ILE A 126 1.53 -28.54 3.99
CA ILE A 126 2.86 -28.02 3.64
C ILE A 126 3.60 -27.55 4.92
N GLY A 127 2.87 -27.01 5.90
CA GLY A 127 3.42 -26.57 7.18
C GLY A 127 4.30 -25.33 7.11
N VAL A 128 4.15 -24.51 6.06
CA VAL A 128 4.85 -23.22 5.90
C VAL A 128 3.87 -22.11 6.29
N PHE A 129 4.10 -21.47 7.43
CA PHE A 129 3.10 -20.55 8.02
C PHE A 129 3.00 -19.22 7.29
N SER A 130 4.12 -18.70 6.74
CA SER A 130 4.11 -17.50 5.92
C SER A 130 3.21 -17.62 4.69
N LEU A 131 3.11 -18.82 4.09
CA LEU A 131 2.17 -19.09 2.99
C LEU A 131 0.72 -19.05 3.46
N THR A 132 0.44 -19.57 4.66
CA THR A 132 -0.90 -19.48 5.25
C THR A 132 -1.29 -18.03 5.55
N ILE A 133 -0.37 -17.21 6.09
CA ILE A 133 -0.59 -15.75 6.23
C ILE A 133 -0.86 -15.11 4.87
N LEU A 134 -0.05 -15.40 3.86
CA LEU A 134 -0.24 -14.87 2.51
C LEU A 134 -1.61 -15.25 1.92
N SER A 135 -1.99 -16.53 1.96
CA SER A 135 -3.29 -17.02 1.49
C SER A 135 -4.46 -16.36 2.21
N ASN A 136 -4.40 -16.27 3.55
CA ASN A 136 -5.42 -15.60 4.33
C ASN A 136 -5.48 -14.08 4.06
N THR A 137 -4.33 -13.46 3.76
CA THR A 137 -4.25 -12.06 3.35
C THR A 137 -4.97 -11.83 2.03
N VAL A 138 -4.79 -12.72 1.04
CA VAL A 138 -5.49 -12.66 -0.25
C VAL A 138 -7.01 -12.81 -0.03
N LEU A 139 -7.44 -13.77 0.79
CA LEU A 139 -8.86 -13.95 1.11
C LEU A 139 -9.44 -12.70 1.79
N ALA A 140 -8.74 -12.12 2.76
CA ALA A 140 -9.15 -10.88 3.42
C ALA A 140 -9.21 -9.70 2.41
N GLY A 141 -8.27 -9.65 1.47
CA GLY A 141 -8.21 -8.65 0.40
C GLY A 141 -9.41 -8.74 -0.55
N ILE A 142 -9.93 -9.94 -0.83
CA ILE A 142 -11.16 -10.14 -1.62
C ILE A 142 -12.39 -9.66 -0.85
N VAL A 143 -12.43 -9.91 0.47
CA VAL A 143 -13.56 -9.51 1.32
C VAL A 143 -13.64 -7.99 1.47
N TYR A 144 -12.51 -7.28 1.42
CA TYR A 144 -12.46 -5.83 1.67
C TYR A 144 -13.33 -5.01 0.69
N PRO A 145 -13.18 -5.09 -0.65
CA PRO A 145 -14.05 -4.38 -1.60
C PRO A 145 -15.53 -4.73 -1.42
N LEU A 146 -15.85 -5.97 -1.06
CA LEU A 146 -17.22 -6.41 -0.80
C LEU A 146 -17.79 -5.74 0.47
N ALA A 147 -16.99 -5.60 1.51
CA ALA A 147 -17.38 -4.89 2.74
C ALA A 147 -17.59 -3.38 2.47
N VAL A 148 -16.72 -2.76 1.68
CA VAL A 148 -16.86 -1.36 1.26
C VAL A 148 -18.14 -1.18 0.44
N ALA A 149 -18.38 -2.05 -0.55
CA ALA A 149 -19.59 -2.04 -1.36
C ALA A 149 -20.86 -2.19 -0.53
N ALA A 150 -20.89 -3.13 0.41
CA ALA A 150 -22.02 -3.32 1.32
C ALA A 150 -22.26 -2.07 2.19
N GLY A 151 -21.20 -1.42 2.67
CA GLY A 151 -21.29 -0.19 3.45
C GLY A 151 -21.80 1.00 2.63
N ASN A 152 -21.39 1.11 1.36
CA ASN A 152 -21.88 2.14 0.44
C ASN A 152 -23.36 1.89 0.07
N LEU A 153 -23.74 0.64 -0.19
CA LEU A 153 -25.11 0.23 -0.45
C LEU A 153 -26.03 0.54 0.73
N ALA A 154 -25.60 0.27 1.96
CA ALA A 154 -26.34 0.58 3.18
C ALA A 154 -26.56 2.09 3.38
N ARG A 155 -25.72 2.94 2.79
CA ARG A 155 -25.85 4.41 2.79
C ARG A 155 -26.58 4.96 1.56
N GLY A 156 -27.15 4.09 0.72
CA GLY A 156 -27.90 4.47 -0.47
C GLY A 156 -27.04 4.99 -1.63
N ARG A 157 -25.73 4.69 -1.64
CA ARG A 157 -24.79 5.13 -2.68
C ARG A 157 -24.62 4.03 -3.74
N PHE A 158 -25.23 4.22 -4.91
CA PHE A 158 -25.24 3.26 -6.00
C PHE A 158 -24.33 3.71 -7.15
N SER A 159 -23.15 3.09 -7.28
CA SER A 159 -22.23 3.29 -8.41
C SER A 159 -21.28 2.10 -8.53
N LEU A 160 -20.71 1.83 -9.70
CA LEU A 160 -19.61 0.85 -9.84
C LEU A 160 -18.39 1.23 -8.99
N ALA A 161 -18.21 2.54 -8.73
CA ALA A 161 -17.20 3.07 -7.83
C ALA A 161 -17.35 2.57 -6.38
N MET A 162 -18.53 2.10 -5.99
CA MET A 162 -18.83 1.74 -4.60
C MET A 162 -18.00 0.58 -4.04
N PHE A 163 -17.36 -0.23 -4.90
CA PHE A 163 -16.49 -1.32 -4.47
C PHE A 163 -15.10 -0.85 -4.07
N ILE A 164 -14.67 0.32 -4.54
CA ILE A 164 -13.26 0.74 -4.49
C ILE A 164 -13.11 2.14 -3.88
N GLY A 165 -14.14 2.99 -3.97
CA GLY A 165 -14.09 4.38 -3.53
C GLY A 165 -15.18 4.79 -2.57
N ARG A 166 -15.05 6.03 -2.11
CA ARG A 166 -16.07 6.77 -1.36
C ARG A 166 -16.25 8.15 -2.02
N PRO A 167 -17.48 8.69 -2.04
CA PRO A 167 -17.68 10.05 -2.50
C PRO A 167 -17.30 11.04 -1.39
N VAL A 168 -16.72 12.15 -1.82
CA VAL A 168 -16.25 13.27 -1.00
C VAL A 168 -16.64 14.57 -1.71
N ALA A 169 -16.96 15.62 -0.95
CA ALA A 169 -17.16 16.95 -1.51
C ALA A 169 -15.89 17.42 -2.23
N ALA A 170 -16.00 17.86 -3.49
CA ALA A 170 -14.86 18.28 -4.30
C ALA A 170 -13.99 19.33 -3.61
N ALA A 171 -14.62 20.23 -2.83
CA ALA A 171 -13.94 21.26 -2.05
C ALA A 171 -12.97 20.71 -0.97
N ASN A 172 -13.19 19.50 -0.48
CA ASN A 172 -12.39 18.88 0.58
C ASN A 172 -11.38 17.86 0.04
N VAL A 173 -11.28 17.68 -1.28
CA VAL A 173 -10.43 16.65 -1.89
C VAL A 173 -8.95 16.83 -1.56
N THR A 174 -8.49 18.06 -1.39
CA THR A 174 -7.10 18.37 -1.00
C THR A 174 -6.78 17.97 0.44
N GLU A 175 -7.77 17.68 1.28
CA GLU A 175 -7.59 17.19 2.65
C GLU A 175 -7.63 15.65 2.73
N GLU A 176 -7.86 14.98 1.59
CA GLU A 176 -8.01 13.53 1.52
C GLU A 176 -6.84 12.87 0.79
N TYR A 177 -6.62 11.60 1.10
CA TYR A 177 -5.63 10.77 0.41
C TYR A 177 -6.28 9.88 -0.64
N GLY A 178 -5.52 9.59 -1.70
CA GLY A 178 -5.89 8.61 -2.71
C GLY A 178 -5.82 9.17 -4.11
N ARG A 179 -6.68 8.64 -4.97
CA ARG A 179 -6.81 9.03 -6.37
C ARG A 179 -8.25 9.36 -6.70
N LEU A 180 -8.45 10.32 -7.59
CA LEU A 180 -9.75 10.59 -8.19
C LEU A 180 -10.17 9.38 -9.05
N LEU A 181 -11.43 8.97 -8.93
CA LEU A 181 -12.02 7.86 -9.69
C LEU A 181 -12.86 8.32 -10.88
N GLU A 182 -12.77 9.59 -11.23
CA GLU A 182 -13.60 10.26 -12.20
C GLU A 182 -12.74 11.06 -13.17
N SER A 183 -13.17 11.05 -14.42
CA SER A 183 -12.67 11.80 -15.57
C SER A 183 -13.88 12.42 -16.28
N PRO A 184 -13.68 13.37 -17.20
CA PRO A 184 -14.78 13.94 -18.00
C PRO A 184 -15.61 12.87 -18.74
N ASP A 185 -14.98 11.75 -19.13
CA ASP A 185 -15.62 10.63 -19.82
C ASP A 185 -16.31 9.62 -18.88
N GLY A 186 -16.23 9.83 -17.56
CA GLY A 186 -16.85 9.00 -16.53
C GLY A 186 -15.83 8.34 -15.60
N PHE A 187 -16.06 7.07 -15.24
CA PHE A 187 -15.27 6.38 -14.22
C PHE A 187 -13.88 5.97 -14.73
N ASP A 188 -12.83 6.46 -14.07
CA ASP A 188 -11.44 6.12 -14.35
C ASP A 188 -10.74 5.56 -13.09
N ARG A 189 -10.13 4.38 -13.20
CA ARG A 189 -9.37 3.77 -12.07
C ARG A 189 -7.97 4.34 -11.92
N GLY A 190 -7.45 4.97 -12.97
CA GLY A 190 -6.13 5.56 -13.02
C GLY A 190 -6.14 7.07 -12.89
N GLY A 191 -7.20 7.70 -12.37
CA GLY A 191 -7.31 9.15 -12.33
C GLY A 191 -6.26 9.85 -11.46
N LEU A 192 -6.35 11.18 -11.41
CA LEU A 192 -5.42 12.09 -10.74
C LEU A 192 -5.09 11.66 -9.30
N ASP A 193 -3.79 11.57 -8.99
CA ASP A 193 -3.31 11.39 -7.62
C ASP A 193 -3.47 12.67 -6.79
N LEU A 194 -4.01 12.56 -5.58
CA LEU A 194 -4.33 13.72 -4.74
C LEU A 194 -3.08 14.35 -4.11
N ASP A 195 -1.96 13.61 -4.00
CA ASP A 195 -0.66 14.20 -3.62
C ASP A 195 -0.13 15.04 -4.80
N ALA A 196 -0.26 14.56 -6.04
CA ALA A 196 0.12 15.29 -7.25
C ALA A 196 -0.73 16.56 -7.46
N LEU A 197 -2.04 16.49 -7.18
CA LEU A 197 -2.91 17.68 -7.19
C LEU A 197 -2.40 18.74 -6.20
N ARG A 198 -2.01 18.35 -4.99
CA ARG A 198 -1.48 19.28 -3.98
C ARG A 198 -0.15 19.89 -4.42
N MET A 199 0.75 19.09 -4.98
CA MET A 199 1.99 19.61 -5.59
C MET A 199 1.69 20.65 -6.67
N TYR A 200 0.76 20.34 -7.58
CA TYR A 200 0.37 21.25 -8.65
C TYR A 200 -0.22 22.56 -8.12
N LEU A 201 -1.12 22.51 -7.14
CA LEU A 201 -1.71 23.70 -6.51
C LEU A 201 -0.65 24.55 -5.81
N GLN A 202 0.30 23.91 -5.12
CA GLN A 202 1.41 24.58 -4.45
C GLN A 202 2.34 25.25 -5.47
N TRP A 203 2.78 24.51 -6.49
CA TRP A 203 3.58 24.99 -7.61
C TRP A 203 2.93 26.20 -8.28
N ARG A 204 1.63 26.10 -8.56
CA ARG A 204 0.85 27.17 -9.18
C ARG A 204 0.58 28.35 -8.25
N GLY A 205 0.67 28.15 -6.94
CA GLY A 205 0.43 29.18 -5.94
C GLY A 205 -1.05 29.54 -5.76
N CYS A 206 -1.96 28.60 -5.99
CA CYS A 206 -3.40 28.80 -5.81
C CYS A 206 -4.05 27.67 -5.00
N SER A 207 -5.25 27.90 -4.49
CA SER A 207 -6.06 26.86 -3.85
C SER A 207 -7.04 26.23 -4.84
N LEU A 208 -7.53 25.03 -4.51
CA LEU A 208 -8.61 24.41 -5.29
C LEU A 208 -9.88 25.27 -5.30
N ALA A 209 -10.11 26.06 -4.24
CA ALA A 209 -11.23 26.99 -4.18
C ALA A 209 -11.08 28.13 -5.20
N ASP A 210 -9.86 28.62 -5.43
CA ASP A 210 -9.60 29.66 -6.44
C ASP A 210 -9.87 29.12 -7.85
N ILE A 211 -9.41 27.90 -8.13
CA ILE A 211 -9.70 27.20 -9.41
C ILE A 211 -11.20 27.05 -9.62
N ARG A 212 -11.95 26.62 -8.60
CA ARG A 212 -13.40 26.44 -8.70
C ARG A 212 -14.16 27.75 -8.83
N ALA A 213 -13.63 28.85 -8.29
CA ALA A 213 -14.27 30.16 -8.36
C ALA A 213 -14.21 30.77 -9.77
N ASP A 214 -13.11 30.53 -10.50
CA ASP A 214 -12.95 30.97 -11.89
C ASP A 214 -12.19 29.93 -12.74
N PRO A 215 -12.85 28.82 -13.15
CA PRO A 215 -12.20 27.76 -13.91
C PRO A 215 -11.69 28.23 -15.28
N GLU A 216 -12.42 29.13 -15.95
CA GLU A 216 -12.06 29.61 -17.29
C GLU A 216 -10.76 30.41 -17.25
N GLN A 217 -10.59 31.29 -16.26
CA GLN A 217 -9.35 32.03 -16.09
C GLN A 217 -8.18 31.08 -15.78
N HIS A 218 -8.39 30.09 -14.91
CA HIS A 218 -7.35 29.14 -14.52
C HIS A 218 -7.09 28.06 -15.59
N ARG A 219 -7.92 27.90 -16.61
CA ARG A 219 -7.58 27.06 -17.78
C ARG A 219 -6.52 27.71 -18.67
N LEU A 220 -6.39 29.03 -18.67
CA LEU A 220 -5.49 29.75 -19.55
C LEU A 220 -4.01 29.57 -19.14
N PRO A 221 -3.10 29.19 -20.05
CA PRO A 221 -1.66 29.09 -19.75
C PRO A 221 -1.06 30.41 -19.23
N THR A 222 -1.60 31.55 -19.67
CA THR A 222 -1.16 32.89 -19.24
C THR A 222 -1.47 33.22 -17.79
N SER A 223 -2.33 32.44 -17.12
CA SER A 223 -2.63 32.61 -15.70
C SER A 223 -1.59 31.94 -14.79
N ILE A 224 -0.65 31.17 -15.34
CA ILE A 224 0.42 30.53 -14.59
C ILE A 224 1.47 31.60 -14.23
N PRO A 225 1.94 31.66 -12.97
CA PRO A 225 3.00 32.58 -12.58
C PRO A 225 4.25 32.38 -13.44
N ALA A 226 4.91 33.48 -13.82
CA ALA A 226 6.16 33.42 -14.59
C ALA A 226 7.31 32.70 -13.86
N VAL A 227 7.26 32.70 -12.52
CA VAL A 227 8.13 31.90 -11.66
C VAL A 227 7.22 31.15 -10.68
N PRO A 228 6.97 29.85 -10.92
CA PRO A 228 6.20 29.01 -10.01
C PRO A 228 6.88 28.80 -8.65
N ASN A 229 6.13 28.30 -7.67
CA ASN A 229 6.68 27.93 -6.37
C ASN A 229 7.29 26.52 -6.40
N ASP A 230 8.09 26.19 -5.39
CA ASP A 230 8.51 24.81 -5.13
C ASP A 230 7.28 23.91 -4.87
N PRO A 231 7.08 22.84 -5.66
CA PRO A 231 5.94 21.93 -5.54
C PRO A 231 5.87 21.17 -4.21
N GLY A 232 7.00 20.99 -3.51
CA GLY A 232 7.08 20.09 -2.36
C GLY A 232 6.76 18.62 -2.69
N ASP A 233 6.42 17.81 -1.67
CA ASP A 233 6.08 16.39 -1.83
C ASP A 233 4.56 16.12 -1.86
N GLY A 234 3.74 17.16 -1.77
CA GLY A 234 2.28 17.06 -1.71
C GLY A 234 1.72 16.51 -0.40
N SER A 235 2.51 16.24 0.65
CA SER A 235 2.04 15.67 1.93
C SER A 235 1.14 16.62 2.75
N LEU A 236 0.27 16.06 3.61
CA LEU A 236 -0.52 16.86 4.55
C LEU A 236 0.34 17.26 5.75
N ALA A 237 0.13 18.46 6.28
CA ALA A 237 0.86 18.95 7.46
C ALA A 237 0.77 18.03 8.70
N THR A 238 -0.25 17.17 8.77
CA THR A 238 -0.43 16.19 9.85
C THR A 238 0.41 14.91 9.70
N ASP A 239 1.14 14.77 8.59
CA ASP A 239 1.91 13.58 8.24
C ASP A 239 3.23 13.44 9.02
N GLY A 240 3.64 14.51 9.71
CA GLY A 240 4.88 14.54 10.47
C GLY A 240 6.09 14.30 9.58
N GLY A 241 6.08 14.89 8.37
CA GLY A 241 7.05 14.66 7.31
C GLY A 241 8.48 14.63 7.83
N ASP A 242 9.17 13.51 7.60
CA ASP A 242 10.63 13.50 7.70
C ASP A 242 11.15 14.41 6.56
N PRO A 243 12.11 15.31 6.82
CA PRO A 243 12.76 16.06 5.75
C PRO A 243 13.40 15.04 4.80
N VAL A 244 13.21 15.26 3.50
CA VAL A 244 13.70 14.45 2.39
C VAL A 244 15.14 14.00 2.68
N ALA A 245 15.31 12.71 2.99
CA ALA A 245 16.59 12.05 2.84
C ALA A 245 16.53 11.40 1.46
N ASP A 246 17.44 11.83 0.58
CA ASP A 246 17.65 11.32 -0.77
C ASP A 246 17.53 9.78 -0.84
N ASP A 247 16.34 9.27 -1.12
CA ASP A 247 16.19 7.94 -1.68
C ASP A 247 16.38 8.12 -3.18
N VAL A 248 17.60 7.84 -3.60
CA VAL A 248 18.08 7.88 -4.98
C VAL A 248 17.22 6.97 -5.84
N ASP A 249 16.27 7.54 -6.57
CA ASP A 249 15.82 6.95 -7.82
C ASP A 249 16.94 7.19 -8.85
N GLU A 250 17.56 6.10 -9.30
CA GLU A 250 18.59 6.12 -10.33
C GLU A 250 18.08 6.82 -11.60
N PRO A 251 18.82 7.79 -12.17
CA PRO A 251 18.40 8.44 -13.40
C PRO A 251 18.59 7.47 -14.56
N ALA A 252 17.50 7.21 -15.29
CA ALA A 252 17.58 6.65 -16.62
C ALA A 252 18.32 7.66 -17.52
N ASN A 253 19.58 7.36 -17.76
CA ASN A 253 20.51 8.03 -18.67
C ASN A 253 19.82 8.59 -19.93
N ARG A 254 19.67 9.91 -20.00
CA ARG A 254 19.37 10.63 -21.24
C ARG A 254 20.42 11.72 -21.41
N ASP A 255 21.28 11.49 -22.40
CA ASP A 255 22.32 12.42 -22.84
C ASP A 255 21.75 13.83 -23.05
N ALA A 256 22.39 14.79 -22.40
CA ALA A 256 22.21 16.21 -22.64
C ALA A 256 22.91 16.60 -23.95
N GLY A 257 22.13 16.68 -25.03
CA GLY A 257 22.45 17.50 -26.18
C GLY A 257 21.72 18.83 -26.05
N ALA A 258 22.42 19.87 -25.61
CA ALA A 258 21.93 21.24 -25.65
C ALA A 258 21.81 21.69 -27.11
N ASP A 259 20.59 21.95 -27.56
CA ASP A 259 20.31 22.83 -28.69
C ASP A 259 19.17 23.78 -28.28
N GLU A 260 19.53 25.03 -28.05
CA GLU A 260 18.62 26.18 -27.99
C GLU A 260 18.05 26.41 -29.39
N THR A 261 16.96 25.74 -29.77
CA THR A 261 16.18 26.14 -30.95
C THR A 261 14.72 25.72 -30.82
N ASP A 262 13.83 26.70 -31.07
CA ASP A 262 12.39 26.60 -31.30
C ASP A 262 11.50 26.13 -30.14
N ARG A 263 11.10 27.09 -29.28
CA ARG A 263 9.81 26.99 -28.57
C ARG A 263 8.68 27.22 -29.59
N PRO A 264 7.77 26.26 -29.83
CA PRO A 264 6.61 26.49 -30.67
C PRO A 264 5.64 27.43 -29.94
N ASP A 265 5.24 28.53 -30.58
CA ASP A 265 4.29 29.54 -30.11
C ASP A 265 2.82 29.04 -29.99
N HIS A 266 2.59 27.77 -29.66
CA HIS A 266 1.25 27.27 -29.33
C HIS A 266 1.36 26.08 -28.37
N ILE A 267 1.42 26.37 -27.07
CA ILE A 267 1.20 25.35 -26.06
C ILE A 267 -0.31 25.32 -25.81
N ASP A 268 -1.01 24.37 -26.44
CA ASP A 268 -2.39 24.00 -26.12
C ASP A 268 -2.36 23.11 -24.85
N ASP A 269 -1.91 23.68 -23.73
CA ASP A 269 -1.84 23.01 -22.42
C ASP A 269 -2.80 23.70 -21.45
N PRO A 270 -4.11 23.46 -21.59
CA PRO A 270 -5.07 23.94 -20.62
C PRO A 270 -4.66 23.41 -19.24
N TRP A 271 -4.76 24.27 -18.24
CA TRP A 271 -4.27 24.04 -16.87
C TRP A 271 -2.75 24.05 -16.68
N GLY A 272 -1.92 24.06 -17.73
CA GLY A 272 -0.46 24.02 -17.54
C GLY A 272 0.05 22.69 -16.99
N ALA A 273 -0.61 21.58 -17.33
CA ALA A 273 -0.29 20.27 -16.79
C ALA A 273 1.03 19.70 -17.34
N GLU A 274 1.33 19.93 -18.62
CA GLU A 274 2.63 19.60 -19.21
C GLU A 274 3.72 20.49 -18.60
N GLN A 275 3.45 21.81 -18.53
CA GLN A 275 4.40 22.75 -17.95
C GLN A 275 4.78 22.39 -16.51
N PHE A 276 3.79 22.02 -15.67
CA PHE A 276 4.04 21.58 -14.30
C PHE A 276 4.92 20.33 -14.26
N LEU A 277 4.60 19.30 -15.04
CA LEU A 277 5.32 18.03 -14.99
C LEU A 277 6.74 18.11 -15.59
N ASP A 278 6.97 19.06 -16.50
CA ASP A 278 8.30 19.34 -17.04
C ASP A 278 9.17 20.20 -16.10
N ASP A 279 8.57 21.00 -15.22
CA ASP A 279 9.28 21.92 -14.31
C ASP A 279 9.73 21.24 -13.00
N ILE A 280 9.17 20.09 -12.65
CA ILE A 280 9.53 19.36 -11.43
C ILE A 280 10.72 18.40 -11.65
N ASP A 281 11.66 18.41 -10.71
CA ASP A 281 12.87 17.55 -10.76
C ASP A 281 12.59 16.07 -10.46
N HIS A 282 11.35 15.72 -10.09
CA HIS A 282 10.93 14.37 -9.71
C HIS A 282 9.53 14.04 -10.24
N SER A 283 9.13 12.77 -10.22
CA SER A 283 7.77 12.41 -10.68
C SER A 283 6.68 12.91 -9.74
N ALA A 284 5.52 13.31 -10.28
CA ALA A 284 4.30 13.59 -9.50
C ALA A 284 3.49 12.31 -9.26
N TYR A 285 4.09 11.32 -8.59
CA TYR A 285 3.47 10.02 -8.27
C TYR A 285 2.99 9.23 -9.50
N GLY A 286 3.67 9.41 -10.64
CA GLY A 286 3.31 8.79 -11.92
C GLY A 286 2.08 9.41 -12.61
N THR A 287 1.62 10.57 -12.14
CA THR A 287 0.53 11.33 -12.77
C THR A 287 0.99 11.88 -14.12
N SER A 288 0.21 11.60 -15.17
CA SER A 288 0.41 12.11 -16.53
C SER A 288 -0.30 13.46 -16.72
N PRO A 289 0.09 14.26 -17.73
CA PRO A 289 -0.58 15.53 -18.00
C PRO A 289 -2.08 15.38 -18.25
N ALA A 290 -2.49 14.34 -18.97
CA ALA A 290 -3.90 14.04 -19.23
C ALA A 290 -4.69 13.78 -17.95
N GLN A 291 -4.16 12.94 -17.05
CA GLN A 291 -4.81 12.66 -15.76
C GLN A 291 -4.97 13.93 -14.91
N LEU A 292 -3.99 14.84 -14.93
CA LEU A 292 -4.05 16.10 -14.21
C LEU A 292 -5.12 17.04 -14.80
N ARG A 293 -5.17 17.19 -16.13
CA ARG A 293 -6.19 18.03 -16.79
C ARG A 293 -7.60 17.50 -16.54
N ASP A 294 -7.81 16.21 -16.80
CA ASP A 294 -9.10 15.54 -16.61
C ASP A 294 -9.57 15.64 -15.16
N GLY A 295 -8.64 15.46 -14.22
CA GLY A 295 -8.93 15.61 -12.79
C GLY A 295 -9.31 17.04 -12.41
N LEU A 296 -8.61 18.05 -12.95
CA LEU A 296 -8.94 19.46 -12.71
C LEU A 296 -10.29 19.84 -13.34
N ASP A 297 -10.63 19.33 -14.52
CA ASP A 297 -11.94 19.55 -15.15
C ASP A 297 -13.08 19.00 -14.29
N VAL A 298 -12.94 17.76 -13.81
CA VAL A 298 -13.92 17.15 -12.90
C VAL A 298 -14.02 17.94 -11.59
N LEU A 299 -12.89 18.30 -10.99
CA LEU A 299 -12.83 19.02 -9.73
C LEU A 299 -13.26 20.49 -9.84
N ALA A 300 -13.29 21.08 -11.03
CA ALA A 300 -13.83 22.41 -11.27
C ALA A 300 -15.36 22.40 -11.36
N GLU A 301 -15.94 21.36 -11.95
CA GLU A 301 -17.37 21.32 -12.31
C GLU A 301 -18.24 20.57 -11.30
N GLN A 302 -17.73 19.50 -10.68
CA GLN A 302 -18.54 18.63 -9.81
C GLN A 302 -18.51 19.08 -8.35
N ASP A 303 -19.64 19.00 -7.64
CA ASP A 303 -19.70 19.30 -6.20
C ASP A 303 -19.28 18.11 -5.31
N GLU A 304 -19.53 16.89 -5.78
CA GLU A 304 -19.18 15.64 -5.11
C GLU A 304 -18.43 14.76 -6.11
N VAL A 305 -17.28 14.22 -5.71
CA VAL A 305 -16.45 13.35 -6.54
C VAL A 305 -16.10 12.06 -5.82
N TRP A 306 -15.84 11.01 -6.58
CA TRP A 306 -15.40 9.73 -6.01
C TRP A 306 -13.89 9.67 -5.91
N ILE A 307 -13.40 9.33 -4.71
CA ILE A 307 -11.98 9.05 -4.49
C ILE A 307 -11.78 7.59 -4.11
N SER A 308 -10.73 6.98 -4.64
CA SER A 308 -10.18 5.72 -4.19
C SER A 308 -9.06 6.04 -3.21
N PRO A 309 -9.24 5.81 -1.90
CA PRO A 309 -8.14 5.99 -0.96
C PRO A 309 -7.03 4.95 -1.17
N GLY A 310 -7.17 3.99 -2.09
CA GLY A 310 -6.28 2.84 -2.26
C GLY A 310 -6.63 1.72 -1.29
N ILE A 311 -6.41 0.45 -1.65
CA ILE A 311 -6.61 -0.66 -0.71
C ILE A 311 -5.44 -0.62 0.29
N PRO A 312 -5.67 -0.41 1.60
CA PRO A 312 -4.61 -0.48 2.59
C PRO A 312 -4.14 -1.92 2.72
N PHE A 313 -3.12 -2.33 1.96
CA PHE A 313 -2.67 -3.73 1.89
C PHE A 313 -2.25 -4.30 3.25
N LEU A 314 -1.84 -3.44 4.19
CA LEU A 314 -1.51 -3.86 5.55
C LEU A 314 -2.74 -4.26 6.37
N VAL A 315 -3.94 -3.81 6.01
CA VAL A 315 -5.18 -4.21 6.70
C VAL A 315 -5.58 -5.66 6.40
N PRO A 316 -5.73 -6.08 5.13
CA PRO A 316 -5.89 -7.50 4.80
C PRO A 316 -4.76 -8.35 5.35
N MET A 317 -3.52 -7.84 5.34
CA MET A 317 -2.37 -8.58 5.87
C MET A 317 -2.46 -8.79 7.37
N PHE A 318 -2.82 -7.75 8.14
CA PHE A 318 -3.03 -7.86 9.58
C PHE A 318 -4.19 -8.81 9.90
N ALA A 319 -5.31 -8.70 9.17
CA ALA A 319 -6.42 -9.64 9.30
C ALA A 319 -5.97 -11.08 8.99
N GLY A 320 -5.21 -11.26 7.92
CA GLY A 320 -4.61 -12.55 7.54
C GLY A 320 -3.70 -13.10 8.62
N LEU A 321 -2.84 -12.28 9.24
CA LEU A 321 -1.97 -12.67 10.35
C LEU A 321 -2.78 -13.13 11.57
N VAL A 322 -3.79 -12.35 11.98
CA VAL A 322 -4.64 -12.69 13.14
C VAL A 322 -5.40 -14.00 12.90
N VAL A 323 -5.99 -14.15 11.71
CA VAL A 323 -6.69 -15.38 11.32
C VAL A 323 -5.73 -16.56 11.28
N SER A 324 -4.53 -16.39 10.71
CA SER A 324 -3.52 -17.44 10.68
C SER A 324 -3.06 -17.87 12.07
N LEU A 325 -2.89 -16.94 13.02
CA LEU A 325 -2.45 -17.25 14.38
C LEU A 325 -3.55 -17.90 15.23
N THR A 326 -4.82 -17.63 14.92
CA THR A 326 -5.97 -18.13 15.69
C THR A 326 -6.59 -19.37 15.04
N TYR A 327 -7.10 -19.23 13.82
CA TYR A 327 -7.73 -20.31 13.08
C TYR A 327 -6.71 -21.15 12.32
N GLY A 328 -5.75 -20.52 11.64
CA GLY A 328 -4.83 -21.19 10.74
C GLY A 328 -5.25 -21.10 9.28
N ASP A 329 -5.11 -22.16 8.51
CA ASP A 329 -5.26 -22.11 7.05
C ASP A 329 -6.72 -22.21 6.60
N VAL A 330 -7.34 -21.05 6.32
CA VAL A 330 -8.75 -20.96 5.88
C VAL A 330 -8.92 -21.55 4.50
N LEU A 331 -8.00 -21.28 3.57
CA LEU A 331 -8.08 -21.79 2.21
C LEU A 331 -8.05 -23.32 2.22
N PHE A 332 -7.14 -23.90 2.99
CA PHE A 332 -7.04 -25.35 3.15
C PHE A 332 -8.32 -25.94 3.75
N SER A 333 -8.90 -25.32 4.78
CA SER A 333 -10.20 -25.76 5.32
C SER A 333 -11.33 -25.71 4.29
N LEU A 334 -11.40 -24.68 3.46
CA LEU A 334 -12.41 -24.56 2.41
C LEU A 334 -12.22 -25.65 1.34
N LEU A 335 -10.98 -25.92 0.94
CA LEU A 335 -10.67 -26.97 -0.02
C LEU A 335 -11.03 -28.36 0.54
N GLN A 336 -10.74 -28.62 1.82
CA GLN A 336 -11.16 -29.86 2.48
C GLN A 336 -12.68 -30.00 2.52
N ALA A 337 -13.41 -28.92 2.82
CA ALA A 337 -14.88 -28.94 2.86
C ALA A 337 -15.53 -29.29 1.51
N VAL A 338 -14.85 -28.98 0.39
CA VAL A 338 -15.30 -29.28 -0.97
C VAL A 338 -14.65 -30.57 -1.53
N GLY A 339 -13.82 -31.25 -0.74
CA GLY A 339 -13.16 -32.52 -1.11
C GLY A 339 -11.99 -32.38 -2.09
N LEU A 340 -11.36 -31.21 -2.13
CA LEU A 340 -10.23 -30.87 -3.02
C LEU A 340 -8.86 -30.92 -2.33
N ALA A 341 -8.82 -31.19 -1.02
CA ALA A 341 -7.62 -31.27 -0.20
C ALA A 341 -7.71 -32.36 0.86
#